data_AF-A0A2S5V1B1-F1
#
_entry.id   AF-A0A2S5V1B1-F1
#
_cell.length_a   1.000
_cell.length_b   1.000
_cell.length_c   1.000
_cell.angle_alpha   90.00
_cell.angle_beta   90.00
_cell.angle_gamma   90.00
#
_symmetry.space_group_name_H-M   'P 1'
#
loop_
_entity.id
_entity.type
_entity.pdbx_description
1 polymer ?
#
loop_
_entity_poly.entity_id
_entity_poly.type
_entity_poly.pdbx_seq_one_letter_code
_entity_poly.pdbx_strand_id
1 'polypeptide(L)'
;MSFWDAVTLIVGVAATLFGLWVIVTVLVVFVLDTYDDWKAARVKRIEAELDARAERMRATILSLADDLASERDDASRELTRAMFLATGRTPEPKA
;
A
#
# COMPACT_ATOMS: atom_id res chain seq x y z
N MET A 1 63.47 23.71 -1.42
CA MET A 1 62.62 22.55 -1.10
C MET A 1 63.14 21.38 -1.92
N SER A 2 63.53 20.29 -1.28
CA SER A 2 64.06 19.11 -2.00
C SER A 2 62.93 18.43 -2.77
N PHE A 3 63.24 17.79 -3.89
CA PHE A 3 62.27 16.97 -4.66
C PHE A 3 61.55 15.94 -3.75
N TRP A 4 62.29 15.36 -2.81
CA TRP A 4 61.76 14.39 -1.84
C TRP A 4 60.78 15.00 -0.82
N ASP A 5 60.94 16.28 -0.47
CA ASP A 5 60.01 16.98 0.43
C ASP A 5 58.65 17.21 -0.26
N ALA A 6 58.67 17.53 -1.55
CA ALA A 6 57.45 17.72 -2.33
C ALA A 6 56.68 16.40 -2.50
N VAL A 7 57.39 15.30 -2.76
CA VAL A 7 56.77 13.97 -2.93
C VAL A 7 56.12 13.50 -1.63
N THR A 8 56.80 13.62 -0.49
CA THR A 8 56.25 13.19 0.81
C THR A 8 55.02 14.01 1.22
N LEU A 9 55.02 15.32 0.96
CA LEU A 9 53.85 16.18 1.21
C LEU A 9 52.66 15.76 0.34
N ILE A 10 52.85 15.55 -0.96
CA ILE A 10 51.77 15.13 -1.88
C ILE A 10 51.17 13.79 -1.46
N VAL A 11 52.03 12.81 -1.12
CA VAL A 11 51.56 11.50 -0.65
C VAL A 11 50.79 11.62 0.66
N GLY A 12 51.27 12.45 1.59
CA GLY A 12 50.56 12.71 2.86
C GLY A 12 49.17 13.33 2.63
N VAL A 13 49.07 14.33 1.76
CA VAL A 13 47.78 14.96 1.41
C VAL A 13 46.86 13.98 0.69
N ALA A 14 47.38 13.17 -0.23
CA ALA A 14 46.58 12.15 -0.92
C ALA A 14 46.03 11.10 0.07
N ALA A 15 46.84 10.67 1.03
CA ALA A 15 46.42 9.71 2.05
C ALA A 15 45.35 10.29 2.99
N THR A 16 45.47 11.57 3.39
CA THR A 16 44.45 12.21 4.25
C THR A 16 43.14 12.43 3.49
N LEU A 17 43.19 12.85 2.23
CA LEU A 17 41.99 12.98 1.40
C LEU A 17 41.31 11.63 1.17
N PHE A 18 42.08 10.57 0.93
CA PHE A 18 41.54 9.23 0.80
C PHE A 18 40.87 8.75 2.09
N GLY A 19 41.52 8.97 3.24
CA GLY A 19 40.93 8.65 4.54
C GLY A 19 39.63 9.40 4.80
N LEU A 20 39.59 10.70 4.48
CA LEU A 20 38.39 11.53 4.60
C LEU A 20 37.27 11.01 3.68
N TRP A 21 37.60 10.68 2.44
CA TRP A 21 36.64 10.11 1.49
C TRP A 21 36.02 8.81 2.01
N VAL A 22 36.83 7.88 2.54
CA VAL A 22 36.33 6.64 3.14
C VAL A 22 35.38 6.92 4.31
N ILE A 23 35.72 7.86 5.20
CA ILE A 23 34.88 8.25 6.33
C ILE A 23 33.54 8.79 5.85
N VAL A 24 33.55 9.69 4.86
CA VAL A 24 32.33 10.26 4.27
C VAL A 24 31.47 9.16 3.66
N THR A 25 32.06 8.23 2.90
CA THR A 25 31.32 7.12 2.30
C THR A 25 30.66 6.23 3.35
N VAL A 26 31.38 5.85 4.41
CA VAL A 26 30.81 5.05 5.50
C VAL A 26 29.67 5.79 6.19
N LEU A 27 29.84 7.09 6.45
CA LEU A 27 28.81 7.91 7.09
C LEU A 27 27.56 8.02 6.21
N VAL A 28 27.72 8.22 4.90
CA VAL A 28 26.60 8.26 3.95
C VAL A 28 25.84 6.93 3.93
N VAL A 29 26.55 5.81 3.83
CA VAL A 29 25.92 4.48 3.82
C VAL A 29 25.15 4.24 5.12
N PHE A 30 25.75 4.55 6.26
CA PHE A 30 25.10 4.41 7.57
C PHE A 30 23.81 5.25 7.70
N VAL A 31 23.85 6.48 7.20
CA VAL A 31 22.68 7.38 7.21
C VAL A 31 21.58 6.86 6.28
N LEU A 32 21.93 6.39 5.09
CA LEU A 32 20.95 5.86 4.13
C LEU A 32 20.27 4.59 4.66
N ASP A 33 21.04 3.67 5.24
CA ASP A 33 20.53 2.42 5.82
C ASP A 33 19.53 2.69 6.95
N THR A 34 19.89 3.59 7.86
CA THR A 34 19.00 4.02 8.96
C THR A 34 17.71 4.68 8.43
N TYR A 35 17.82 5.45 7.34
CA TYR A 35 16.68 6.13 6.75
C TYR A 35 15.73 5.14 6.05
N ASP A 36 16.27 4.17 5.33
CA ASP A 36 15.49 3.14 4.65
C ASP A 36 14.75 2.26 5.66
N ASP A 37 15.37 1.90 6.78
CA ASP A 37 14.72 1.17 7.87
C ASP A 37 13.55 1.96 8.49
N TRP A 38 13.76 3.25 8.76
CA TRP A 38 12.71 4.10 9.29
C TRP A 38 11.54 4.25 8.32
N LYS A 39 11.84 4.43 7.03
CA LYS A 39 10.84 4.54 5.98
C LYS A 39 10.07 3.23 5.82
N ALA A 40 10.75 2.09 5.81
CA ALA A 40 10.13 0.77 5.71
C ALA A 40 9.17 0.51 6.88
N ALA A 41 9.56 0.88 8.10
CA ALA A 41 8.69 0.76 9.28
C ALA A 41 7.43 1.64 9.16
N ARG A 42 7.55 2.83 8.57
CA ARG A 42 6.42 3.74 8.38
C ARG A 42 5.47 3.25 7.29
N VAL A 43 6.01 2.77 6.17
CA VAL A 43 5.22 2.20 5.06
C VAL A 43 4.43 0.97 5.53
N LYS A 44 5.06 0.05 6.28
CA LYS A 44 4.38 -1.13 6.83
C LYS A 44 3.15 -0.79 7.68
N ARG A 45 3.20 0.29 8.47
CA ARG A 45 2.03 0.73 9.24
C ARG A 45 0.91 1.23 8.35
N ILE A 46 1.25 2.00 7.31
CA ILE A 46 0.28 2.54 6.36
C ILE A 46 -0.36 1.40 5.56
N GLU A 47 0.43 0.45 5.07
CA GLU A 47 -0.07 -0.74 4.36
C GLU A 47 -1.02 -1.57 5.24
N ALA A 48 -0.65 -1.82 6.49
CA ALA A 48 -1.52 -2.54 7.43
C ALA A 48 -2.86 -1.82 7.67
N GLU A 49 -2.84 -0.49 7.75
CA GLU A 49 -4.06 0.30 7.90
C GLU A 49 -4.91 0.29 6.62
N LEU A 50 -4.27 0.37 5.45
CA LEU A 50 -4.94 0.29 4.16
C LEU A 50 -5.59 -1.07 3.93
N ASP A 51 -4.90 -2.17 4.24
CA ASP A 51 -5.46 -3.52 4.16
C ASP A 51 -6.67 -3.67 5.09
N ALA A 52 -6.57 -3.20 6.33
CA ALA A 52 -7.69 -3.23 7.27
C ALA A 52 -8.90 -2.40 6.79
N ARG A 53 -8.65 -1.27 6.11
CA ARG A 53 -9.72 -0.44 5.52
C ARG A 53 -10.31 -1.10 4.26
N ALA A 54 -9.49 -1.69 3.41
CA ALA A 54 -9.94 -2.40 2.21
C ALA A 54 -10.83 -3.59 2.58
N GLU A 55 -10.45 -4.36 3.60
CA GLU A 55 -11.25 -5.49 4.07
C GLU A 55 -12.60 -5.05 4.64
N ARG A 56 -12.60 -3.99 5.46
CA ARG A 56 -13.86 -3.39 5.97
C ARG A 56 -14.76 -2.90 4.83
N MET A 57 -14.19 -2.27 3.81
CA MET A 57 -14.95 -1.78 2.67
C MET A 57 -15.54 -2.95 1.86
N ARG A 58 -14.77 -4.02 1.61
CA ARG A 58 -15.29 -5.23 0.96
C ARG A 58 -16.42 -5.86 1.75
N ALA A 59 -16.24 -6.03 3.06
CA ALA A 59 -17.28 -6.59 3.94
C ALA A 59 -18.56 -5.74 3.89
N THR A 60 -18.43 -4.40 3.89
CA THR A 60 -19.57 -3.49 3.80
C THR A 60 -20.27 -3.60 2.45
N ILE A 61 -19.52 -3.66 1.35
CA ILE A 61 -20.10 -3.81 -0.01
C ILE A 61 -20.85 -5.14 -0.12
N LEU A 62 -20.26 -6.23 0.38
CA LEU A 62 -20.90 -7.54 0.35
C LEU A 62 -22.17 -7.58 1.22
N SER A 63 -22.13 -7.01 2.43
CA SER A 63 -23.32 -6.83 3.27
C SER A 63 -24.40 -6.06 2.55
N LEU A 64 -24.05 -4.93 1.92
CA LEU A 64 -25.02 -4.09 1.23
C LEU A 64 -25.61 -4.79 -0.02
N ALA A 65 -24.80 -5.60 -0.70
CA ALA A 65 -25.25 -6.40 -1.83
C ALA A 65 -26.21 -7.51 -1.40
N ASP A 66 -25.97 -8.13 -0.24
CA ASP A 66 -26.85 -9.16 0.34
C ASP A 66 -28.20 -8.57 0.76
N ASP A 67 -28.17 -7.42 1.45
CA ASP A 67 -29.37 -6.67 1.83
C ASP A 67 -30.21 -6.30 0.59
N LEU A 68 -29.56 -5.78 -0.46
CA LEU A 68 -30.23 -5.42 -1.71
C LEU A 68 -30.82 -6.64 -2.45
N ALA A 69 -30.15 -7.79 -2.39
CA ALA A 69 -30.66 -9.03 -2.98
C ALA A 69 -31.91 -9.52 -2.24
N SER A 70 -31.90 -9.47 -0.91
CA SER A 70 -33.06 -9.82 -0.08
C SER A 70 -34.26 -8.90 -0.38
N GLU A 71 -34.04 -7.58 -0.42
CA GLU A 71 -35.11 -6.62 -0.75
C GLU A 71 -35.70 -6.84 -2.14
N ARG A 72 -34.86 -7.20 -3.12
CA ARG A 72 -35.32 -7.52 -4.49
C ARG A 72 -36.22 -8.76 -4.50
N ASP A 73 -35.85 -9.81 -3.77
CA ASP A 73 -36.61 -11.06 -3.75
C ASP A 73 -37.98 -10.85 -3.09
N ASP A 74 -38.01 -10.09 -1.99
CA ASP A 74 -39.26 -9.70 -1.33
C ASP A 74 -40.15 -8.86 -2.25
N ALA A 75 -39.60 -7.82 -2.89
CA ALA A 75 -40.34 -6.99 -3.84
C ALA A 75 -40.88 -7.80 -5.02
N SER A 76 -40.09 -8.75 -5.55
CA SER A 76 -40.50 -9.64 -6.65
C SER A 76 -41.65 -10.56 -6.23
N ARG A 77 -41.61 -11.06 -4.99
CA ARG A 77 -42.66 -11.90 -4.42
C ARG A 77 -43.96 -11.11 -4.20
N GLU A 78 -43.86 -9.89 -3.67
CA GLU A 78 -45.01 -9.00 -3.48
C GLU A 78 -45.66 -8.60 -4.80
N LEU A 79 -44.87 -8.24 -5.81
CA LEU A 79 -45.35 -7.94 -7.15
C LEU A 79 -46.06 -9.14 -7.79
N THR A 80 -45.48 -10.33 -7.67
CA THR A 80 -46.09 -11.57 -8.19
C THR A 80 -47.43 -11.84 -7.51
N ARG A 81 -47.50 -11.66 -6.19
CA ARG A 81 -48.73 -11.80 -5.41
C ARG A 81 -49.78 -10.76 -5.82
N ALA A 82 -49.39 -9.50 -5.95
CA ALA A 82 -50.28 -8.42 -6.36
C ALA A 82 -50.84 -8.65 -7.78
N MET A 83 -49.99 -9.09 -8.71
CA MET A 83 -50.40 -9.41 -10.09
C MET A 83 -51.37 -10.60 -10.11
N PHE A 84 -51.12 -11.64 -9.32
CA PHE A 84 -52.03 -12.79 -9.20
C PHE A 84 -53.38 -12.38 -8.60
N LEU A 85 -53.40 -11.56 -7.53
CA LEU A 85 -54.65 -11.06 -6.96
C LEU A 85 -55.44 -10.19 -7.94
N ALA A 86 -54.75 -9.40 -8.77
CA ALA A 86 -55.40 -8.52 -9.73
C ALA A 86 -55.90 -9.24 -10.99
N THR A 87 -55.19 -10.28 -11.46
CA THR A 87 -55.43 -10.89 -12.79
C THR A 87 -55.76 -12.39 -12.76
N GLY A 88 -55.58 -13.05 -11.62
CA GLY A 88 -55.76 -14.50 -11.47
C GLY A 88 -54.67 -15.36 -12.15
N ARG A 89 -53.62 -14.74 -12.70
CA ARG A 89 -52.55 -15.43 -13.44
C ARG A 89 -51.19 -15.15 -12.80
N THR A 90 -50.33 -16.15 -12.75
CA THR A 90 -48.92 -15.99 -12.36
C THR A 90 -48.06 -15.75 -13.61
N PRO A 91 -47.08 -14.82 -13.55
CA PRO A 91 -46.17 -14.57 -14.66
C PRO A 91 -45.31 -15.80 -14.96
N GLU A 92 -45.16 -16.16 -16.24
CA GLU A 92 -44.32 -17.28 -16.67
C GLU A 92 -42.83 -16.93 -16.54
N PRO A 93 -41.98 -17.83 -15.99
CA PRO A 93 -40.55 -17.59 -15.93
C PRO A 93 -39.98 -17.51 -17.34
N LYS A 94 -39.29 -16.40 -17.65
CA LYS A 94 -38.53 -16.30 -18.90
C LYS A 94 -37.32 -17.23 -18.81
N ALA A 95 -37.30 -18.24 -19.68
CA ALA A 95 -36.18 -19.16 -19.89
C ALA A 95 -34.95 -18.47 -20.48
#